data_AF-A0A0B0PM37-F1
#
_entry.id   AF-A0A0B0PM37-F1
#
_cell.length_a   1.000
_cell.length_b   1.000
_cell.length_c   1.000
_cell.angle_alpha   90.00
_cell.angle_beta   90.00
_cell.angle_gamma   90.00
#
_symmetry.space_group_name_H-M   'P 1'
#
loop_
_entity.id
_entity.type
_entity.pdbx_description
1 polymer ?
#
loop_
_entity_poly.entity_id
_entity_poly.type
_entity_poly.pdbx_seq_one_letter_code
_entity_poly.pdbx_strand_id
1 'polypeptide(L)'
;MFRIHLTNLQKFKDRERVGTTSRQKQKFKHTVGSKSFACVAEVEEHSSSQKVRRLQLFDITYRKKDGSPMTFEVGEIMEKLKDKKAEYEAIASSDSSLNLDDIDNRIITEVLGPERYSRVRFQGSGVNLTQYFGSSSQQYMPSGSQAQAEVLRLKDQMAQMQASTVEQLLNLKRM
;
A
#
# COMPACT_ATOMS: atom_id res chain seq x y z
N MET A 1 -16.14 47.84 -3.72
CA MET A 1 -14.87 47.13 -4.00
C MET A 1 -14.13 46.62 -2.75
N PHE A 2 -14.08 47.36 -1.63
CA PHE A 2 -13.29 46.99 -0.44
C PHE A 2 -13.70 45.70 0.30
N ARG A 3 -15.00 45.35 0.30
CA ARG A 3 -15.52 44.17 1.04
C ARG A 3 -15.06 42.84 0.46
N ILE A 4 -14.91 42.76 -0.86
CA ILE A 4 -14.44 41.55 -1.57
C ILE A 4 -12.97 41.28 -1.24
N HIS A 5 -12.13 42.33 -1.23
CA HIS A 5 -10.71 42.22 -0.85
C HIS A 5 -10.53 41.73 0.60
N LEU A 6 -11.33 42.24 1.54
CA LEU A 6 -11.24 41.82 2.95
C LEU A 6 -11.60 40.33 3.13
N THR A 7 -12.66 39.86 2.47
CA THR A 7 -13.07 38.45 2.56
C THR A 7 -12.07 37.51 1.91
N ASN A 8 -11.40 37.92 0.84
CA ASN A 8 -10.33 37.14 0.22
C ASN A 8 -9.10 37.10 1.14
N LEU A 9 -8.69 38.22 1.72
CA LEU A 9 -7.57 38.28 2.66
C LEU A 9 -7.79 37.37 3.89
N GLN A 10 -9.00 37.37 4.45
CA GLN A 10 -9.35 36.48 5.55
C GLN A 10 -9.26 35.00 5.12
N LYS A 11 -9.84 34.64 3.96
CA LYS A 11 -9.73 33.28 3.39
C LYS A 11 -8.29 32.86 3.13
N PHE A 12 -7.41 33.78 2.71
CA PHE A 12 -5.98 33.50 2.52
C PHE A 12 -5.28 33.22 3.84
N LYS A 13 -5.49 34.05 4.86
CA LYS A 13 -4.92 33.85 6.21
C LYS A 13 -5.39 32.53 6.85
N ASP A 14 -6.66 32.18 6.67
CA ASP A 14 -7.21 30.92 7.19
C ASP A 14 -6.57 29.71 6.49
N ARG A 15 -6.41 29.76 5.17
CA ARG A 15 -5.72 28.71 4.39
C ARG A 15 -4.25 28.57 4.76
N GLU A 16 -3.55 29.68 4.98
CA GLU A 16 -2.16 29.68 5.42
C GLU A 16 -2.02 29.00 6.79
N ARG A 17 -2.88 29.36 7.75
CA ARG A 17 -2.92 28.75 9.08
C ARG A 17 -3.21 27.25 9.03
N VAL A 18 -4.17 26.84 8.21
CA VAL A 18 -4.49 25.41 7.97
C VAL A 18 -3.30 24.70 7.33
N GLY A 19 -2.63 25.31 6.36
CA GLY A 19 -1.44 24.76 5.71
C GLY A 19 -0.28 24.57 6.69
N THR A 20 -0.02 25.55 7.56
CA THR A 20 1.06 25.50 8.55
C THR A 20 0.80 24.47 9.65
N THR A 21 -0.43 24.42 10.18
CA THR A 21 -0.81 23.38 11.17
C THR A 21 -0.81 21.98 10.56
N SER A 22 -1.20 21.83 9.29
CA SER A 22 -1.11 20.55 8.56
C SER A 22 0.34 20.11 8.36
N ARG A 23 1.23 21.02 7.92
CA ARG A 23 2.68 20.76 7.77
C ARG A 23 3.34 20.40 9.09
N GLN A 24 2.96 21.04 10.20
CA GLN A 24 3.44 20.69 11.54
C GLN A 24 3.01 19.29 11.98
N LYS A 25 1.84 18.83 11.53
CA LYS A 25 1.34 17.47 11.80
C LYS A 25 1.92 16.41 10.84
N GLN A 26 2.69 16.80 9.83
CA GLN A 26 3.38 15.86 8.95
C GLN A 26 4.60 15.28 9.69
N LYS A 27 4.39 14.12 10.33
CA LYS A 27 5.40 13.44 11.16
C LYS A 27 6.55 12.84 10.36
N PHE A 28 6.35 12.53 9.08
CA PHE A 28 7.33 11.86 8.25
C PHE A 28 7.59 12.66 6.97
N LYS A 29 8.79 13.22 6.86
CA LYS A 29 9.29 13.87 5.64
C LYS A 29 10.34 12.94 5.01
N HIS A 30 10.29 12.80 3.69
CA HIS A 30 11.35 12.13 2.95
C HIS A 30 12.62 13.01 2.97
N THR A 31 13.78 12.40 2.73
CA THR A 31 15.10 13.02 2.84
C THR A 31 15.64 13.57 1.51
N VAL A 32 14.93 13.31 0.41
CA VAL A 32 15.37 13.64 -0.96
C VAL A 32 15.21 15.12 -1.36
N GLY A 33 14.79 15.97 -0.40
CA GLY A 33 14.71 17.42 -0.59
C GLY A 33 13.66 17.83 -1.63
N SER A 34 14.07 18.59 -2.64
CA SER A 34 13.20 19.04 -3.74
C SER A 34 13.05 18.01 -4.86
N LYS A 35 13.75 16.87 -4.79
CA LYS A 35 13.63 15.81 -5.81
C LYS A 35 12.29 15.10 -5.67
N SER A 36 11.63 14.88 -6.80
CA SER A 36 10.44 14.03 -6.86
C SER A 36 10.84 12.56 -6.66
N PHE A 37 9.88 11.74 -6.24
CA PHE A 37 10.11 10.29 -6.12
C PHE A 37 10.38 9.63 -7.47
N ALA A 38 9.76 10.13 -8.55
CA ALA A 38 10.07 9.68 -9.91
C ALA A 38 11.53 9.92 -10.29
N CYS A 39 12.08 11.11 -9.97
CA CYS A 39 13.48 11.42 -10.22
C CYS A 39 14.42 10.52 -9.38
N VAL A 40 14.05 10.22 -8.14
CA VAL A 40 14.83 9.32 -7.28
C VAL A 40 14.82 7.90 -7.84
N ALA A 41 13.66 7.41 -8.28
CA ALA A 41 13.53 6.11 -8.91
C ALA A 41 14.39 6.04 -10.18
N GLU A 42 14.26 7.00 -11.11
CA GLU A 42 15.01 7.03 -12.36
C GLU A 42 16.53 6.98 -12.13
N VAL A 43 17.05 7.77 -11.19
CA VAL A 43 18.48 7.77 -10.84
C VAL A 43 18.95 6.41 -10.34
N GLU A 44 18.13 5.74 -9.52
CA GLU A 44 18.45 4.43 -8.97
C GLU A 44 18.24 3.29 -9.98
N GLU A 45 17.26 3.40 -10.89
CA GLU A 45 17.07 2.46 -12.00
C GLU A 45 18.25 2.50 -12.96
N HIS A 46 18.78 3.70 -13.22
CA HIS A 46 19.99 3.86 -14.02
C HIS A 46 21.25 3.27 -13.36
N SER A 47 21.38 3.36 -12.04
CA SER A 47 22.53 2.81 -11.31
C SER A 47 22.45 1.29 -11.14
N SER A 48 21.26 0.77 -10.83
CA SER A 48 21.03 -0.65 -10.56
C SER A 48 20.69 -1.48 -11.80
N SER A 49 20.37 -0.83 -12.93
CA SER A 49 19.84 -1.46 -14.14
C SER A 49 18.58 -2.32 -13.89
N GLN A 50 17.87 -2.05 -12.80
CA GLN A 50 16.65 -2.76 -12.39
C GLN A 50 15.57 -1.75 -12.02
N LYS A 51 14.31 -2.11 -12.28
CA LYS A 51 13.16 -1.28 -11.89
C LYS A 51 13.11 -1.13 -10.37
N VAL A 52 12.95 0.10 -9.89
CA VAL A 52 12.89 0.37 -8.46
C VAL A 52 11.51 0.02 -7.94
N ARG A 53 11.48 -0.92 -6.99
CA ARG A 53 10.24 -1.38 -6.34
C ARG A 53 9.78 -0.40 -5.25
N ARG A 54 8.50 -0.47 -4.82
CA ARG A 54 7.94 0.47 -3.84
C ARG A 54 8.67 0.42 -2.50
N LEU A 55 9.01 -0.79 -2.03
CA LEU A 55 9.75 -0.95 -0.76
C LEU A 55 11.16 -0.37 -0.86
N GLN A 56 11.85 -0.53 -1.99
CA GLN A 56 13.17 0.05 -2.23
C GLN A 56 13.09 1.58 -2.31
N LEU A 57 12.09 2.12 -3.00
CA LEU A 57 11.86 3.56 -3.08
C LEU A 57 11.62 4.16 -1.69
N PHE A 58 10.86 3.47 -0.83
CA PHE A 58 10.69 3.87 0.57
C PHE A 58 12.02 3.86 1.33
N ASP A 59 12.82 2.81 1.17
CA ASP A 59 14.13 2.71 1.84
C ASP A 59 15.04 3.89 1.49
N ILE A 60 15.17 4.19 0.20
CA ILE A 60 16.02 5.28 -0.31
C ILE A 60 15.49 6.65 0.14
N THR A 61 14.17 6.87 0.05
CA THR A 61 13.58 8.19 0.30
C THR A 61 13.45 8.55 1.78
N TYR A 62 13.56 7.57 2.68
CA TYR A 62 13.41 7.78 4.11
C TYR A 62 14.70 7.49 4.93
N ARG A 63 15.82 7.21 4.26
CA ARG A 63 17.15 7.18 4.88
C ARG A 63 17.85 8.53 4.78
N LYS A 64 18.63 8.88 5.81
CA LYS A 64 19.56 10.01 5.77
C LYS A 64 20.77 9.66 4.89
N LYS A 65 21.63 10.65 4.63
CA LYS A 65 22.85 10.47 3.84
C LYS A 65 23.84 9.49 4.47
N ASP A 66 23.78 9.30 5.79
CA ASP A 66 24.59 8.33 6.54
C ASP A 66 24.02 6.90 6.50
N GLY A 67 22.88 6.69 5.82
CA GLY A 67 22.18 5.41 5.73
C GLY A 67 21.28 5.10 6.92
N SER A 68 21.25 5.91 7.97
CA SER A 68 20.35 5.72 9.12
C SER A 68 18.90 6.11 8.77
N PRO A 69 17.89 5.49 9.40
CA PRO A 69 16.50 5.90 9.20
C PRO A 69 16.29 7.34 9.69
N MET A 70 15.39 8.06 9.04
CA MET A 70 15.12 9.46 9.37
C MET A 70 14.66 9.65 10.84
N THR A 71 13.80 8.75 11.32
CA THR A 71 13.34 8.71 12.72
C THR A 71 13.31 7.26 13.21
N PHE A 72 13.16 7.07 14.53
CA PHE A 72 13.06 5.74 15.12
C PHE A 72 11.87 4.95 14.56
N GLU A 73 10.70 5.58 14.44
CA GLU A 73 9.49 4.93 13.93
C GLU A 73 9.62 4.51 12.47
N VAL A 74 10.35 5.29 11.66
CA VAL A 74 10.69 4.90 10.28
C VAL A 74 11.59 3.66 10.30
N GLY A 75 12.54 3.59 11.23
CA GLY A 75 13.36 2.41 11.45
C GLY A 75 12.54 1.17 11.78
N GLU A 76 11.61 1.26 12.72
CA GLU A 76 10.70 0.15 13.08
C GLU A 76 9.86 -0.32 11.88
N ILE A 77 9.36 0.62 11.07
CA ILE A 77 8.61 0.29 9.86
C ILE A 77 9.51 -0.40 8.83
N MET A 78 10.73 0.10 8.61
CA MET A 78 11.69 -0.50 7.68
C MET A 78 12.04 -1.94 8.08
N GLU A 79 12.23 -2.20 9.38
CA GLU A 79 12.51 -3.53 9.90
C GLU A 79 11.34 -4.48 9.64
N LYS A 80 10.10 -4.09 10.00
CA LYS A 80 8.90 -4.89 9.71
C LYS A 80 8.71 -5.19 8.23
N LEU A 81 8.95 -4.20 7.36
CA LEU A 81 8.86 -4.38 5.92
C LEU A 81 9.93 -5.34 5.40
N LYS A 82 11.15 -5.29 5.95
CA LYS A 82 12.26 -6.18 5.59
C LYS A 82 11.98 -7.63 6.01
N ASP A 83 11.48 -7.83 7.22
CA ASP A 83 11.12 -9.17 7.72
C ASP A 83 10.01 -9.79 6.87
N LYS A 84 8.96 -9.03 6.57
CA LYS A 84 7.87 -9.47 5.69
C LYS A 84 8.32 -9.73 4.26
N LYS A 85 9.24 -8.92 3.74
CA LYS A 85 9.83 -9.14 2.43
C LYS A 85 10.55 -10.49 2.36
N ALA A 86 11.35 -10.83 3.36
CA ALA A 86 12.03 -12.12 3.43
C ALA A 86 11.05 -13.31 3.51
N GLU A 87 9.98 -13.18 4.30
CA GLU A 87 8.90 -14.17 4.38
C GLU A 87 8.27 -14.42 3.00
N TYR A 88 7.85 -13.36 2.31
CA TYR A 88 7.20 -13.47 1.01
C TYR A 88 8.14 -13.90 -0.13
N GLU A 89 9.42 -13.54 -0.09
CA GLU A 89 10.42 -14.03 -1.05
C GLU A 89 10.64 -15.54 -0.91
N ALA A 90 10.65 -16.06 0.33
CA ALA A 90 10.70 -17.51 0.57
C ALA A 90 9.45 -18.23 0.03
N ILE A 91 8.26 -17.64 0.21
CA ILE A 91 7.00 -18.17 -0.34
C ILE A 91 7.01 -18.12 -1.88
N ALA A 92 7.43 -17.01 -2.49
CA ALA A 92 7.48 -16.86 -3.94
C ALA A 92 8.47 -17.84 -4.61
N SER A 93 9.53 -18.22 -3.88
CA SER A 93 10.43 -19.31 -4.30
C SER A 93 9.71 -20.66 -4.40
N SER A 94 8.64 -20.86 -3.62
CA SER A 94 7.84 -22.10 -3.59
C SER A 94 6.59 -22.02 -4.47
N ASP A 95 5.97 -20.84 -4.57
CA ASP A 95 4.74 -20.57 -5.34
C ASP A 95 4.98 -19.46 -6.36
N SER A 96 5.32 -19.87 -7.59
CA SER A 96 5.63 -18.97 -8.72
C SER A 96 4.44 -18.13 -9.22
N SER A 97 3.24 -18.31 -8.66
CA SER A 97 2.05 -17.55 -9.04
C SER A 97 2.00 -16.13 -8.47
N LEU A 98 2.88 -15.81 -7.51
CA LEU A 98 2.93 -14.50 -6.87
C LEU A 98 3.66 -13.47 -7.75
N ASN A 99 2.95 -12.43 -8.19
CA ASN A 99 3.55 -11.30 -8.90
C ASN A 99 4.39 -10.45 -7.93
N LEU A 100 5.63 -10.09 -8.31
CA LEU A 100 6.52 -9.27 -7.49
C LEU A 100 5.91 -7.91 -7.10
N ASP A 101 5.23 -7.22 -8.00
CA ASP A 101 4.58 -5.94 -7.66
C ASP A 101 3.40 -6.15 -6.69
N ASP A 102 2.73 -7.31 -6.74
CA ASP A 102 1.71 -7.70 -5.75
C ASP A 102 2.30 -7.95 -4.35
N ILE A 103 3.50 -8.53 -4.28
CA ILE A 103 4.18 -8.83 -3.01
C ILE A 103 4.42 -7.53 -2.22
N ASP A 104 4.97 -6.50 -2.86
CA ASP A 104 5.23 -5.21 -2.20
C ASP A 104 3.94 -4.59 -1.68
N ASN A 105 2.88 -4.57 -2.50
CA ASN A 105 1.61 -3.98 -2.13
C ASN A 105 0.93 -4.73 -0.98
N ARG A 106 1.06 -6.05 -0.95
CA ARG A 106 0.57 -6.92 0.12
C ARG A 106 1.31 -6.68 1.43
N ILE A 107 2.66 -6.64 1.38
CA ILE A 107 3.50 -6.32 2.55
C ILE A 107 3.13 -4.94 3.12
N ILE A 108 2.98 -3.93 2.25
CA ILE A 108 2.58 -2.57 2.68
C ILE A 108 1.22 -2.58 3.36
N THR A 109 0.28 -3.35 2.83
CA THR A 109 -1.07 -3.48 3.39
C THR A 109 -1.04 -4.14 4.77
N GLU A 110 -0.21 -5.16 4.97
CA GLU A 110 -0.06 -5.84 6.26
C GLU A 110 0.62 -4.95 7.31
N VAL A 111 1.70 -4.25 6.94
CA VAL A 111 2.50 -3.47 7.89
C VAL A 111 1.86 -2.11 8.22
N LEU A 112 1.28 -1.44 7.23
CA LEU A 112 0.77 -0.06 7.37
C LEU A 112 -0.75 0.06 7.24
N GLY A 113 -1.43 -1.04 6.96
CA GLY A 113 -2.85 -1.07 6.61
C GLY A 113 -3.09 -0.73 5.14
N PRO A 114 -4.33 -0.93 4.66
CA PRO A 114 -4.71 -0.72 3.28
C PRO A 114 -4.45 0.73 2.82
N GLU A 115 -4.40 0.89 1.51
CA GLU A 115 -4.22 2.19 0.89
C GLU A 115 -5.44 3.08 1.18
N ARG A 116 -5.19 4.38 1.42
CA ARG A 116 -6.28 5.33 1.72
C ARG A 116 -6.80 5.97 0.45
N TYR A 117 -8.08 6.31 0.45
CA TYR A 117 -8.69 7.01 -0.68
C TYR A 117 -7.88 8.28 -1.05
N SER A 118 -7.59 8.43 -2.34
CA SER A 118 -6.84 9.56 -2.94
C SER A 118 -5.32 9.64 -2.68
N ARG A 119 -4.69 8.65 -2.04
CA ARG A 119 -3.23 8.63 -1.86
C ARG A 119 -2.67 7.25 -2.14
N VAL A 120 -1.40 7.19 -2.52
CA VAL A 120 -0.63 5.95 -2.60
C VAL A 120 0.54 6.06 -1.63
N ARG A 121 0.64 5.17 -0.66
CA ARG A 121 1.73 5.10 0.31
C ARG A 121 3.05 5.01 -0.44
N PHE A 122 4.05 5.74 0.06
CA PHE A 122 5.40 5.79 -0.50
C PHE A 122 5.52 6.38 -1.91
N GLN A 123 4.44 6.88 -2.52
CA GLN A 123 4.47 7.54 -3.84
C GLN A 123 4.34 9.08 -3.74
N GLY A 124 4.29 9.62 -2.52
CA GLY A 124 4.22 11.05 -2.28
C GLY A 124 2.81 11.62 -2.45
N SER A 125 2.73 12.93 -2.64
CA SER A 125 1.46 13.65 -2.76
C SER A 125 1.04 13.77 -4.22
N GLY A 126 -0.23 13.55 -4.52
CA GLY A 126 -0.82 13.76 -5.86
C GLY A 126 -1.02 12.48 -6.66
N VAL A 127 -0.37 11.37 -6.28
CA VAL A 127 -0.63 10.06 -6.88
C VAL A 127 -1.88 9.45 -6.25
N ASN A 128 -2.90 9.20 -7.08
CA ASN A 128 -4.11 8.50 -6.64
C ASN A 128 -4.07 7.01 -7.06
N LEU A 129 -4.88 6.20 -6.38
CA LEU A 129 -4.88 4.75 -6.56
C LEU A 129 -5.23 4.34 -8.01
N THR A 130 -6.23 4.96 -8.62
CA THR A 130 -6.68 4.62 -9.97
C THR A 130 -5.63 4.95 -11.03
N GLN A 131 -4.90 6.06 -10.88
CA GLN A 131 -3.82 6.44 -11.79
C GLN A 131 -2.61 5.52 -11.67
N TYR A 132 -2.32 5.06 -10.46
CA TYR A 132 -1.15 4.21 -10.21
C TYR A 132 -1.41 2.74 -10.55
N PHE A 133 -2.54 2.19 -10.10
CA PHE A 133 -2.89 0.77 -10.24
C PHE A 133 -3.80 0.48 -11.44
N GLY A 134 -4.41 1.50 -12.06
CA GLY A 134 -5.38 1.29 -13.13
C GLY A 134 -6.53 0.40 -12.64
N SER A 135 -6.85 -0.63 -13.43
CA SER A 135 -7.94 -1.57 -13.15
C SER A 135 -7.70 -2.45 -11.92
N SER A 136 -6.46 -2.64 -11.46
CA SER A 136 -6.16 -3.45 -10.27
C SER A 136 -6.34 -2.70 -8.96
N SER A 137 -6.79 -1.44 -8.99
CA SER A 137 -6.99 -0.62 -7.78
C SER A 137 -7.93 -1.27 -6.74
N GLN A 138 -8.87 -2.12 -7.18
CA GLN A 138 -9.80 -2.82 -6.28
C GLN A 138 -9.10 -3.86 -5.39
N GLN A 139 -7.97 -4.42 -5.81
CA GLN A 139 -7.23 -5.45 -5.05
C GLN A 139 -6.57 -4.89 -3.79
N TYR A 140 -6.36 -3.56 -3.74
CA TYR A 140 -5.70 -2.87 -2.62
C TYR A 140 -6.63 -1.96 -1.84
N MET A 141 -7.91 -1.94 -2.23
CA MET A 141 -8.98 -1.40 -1.41
C MET A 141 -9.30 -2.40 -0.29
N PRO A 142 -9.70 -1.93 0.90
CA PRO A 142 -10.36 -2.79 1.86
C PRO A 142 -11.78 -3.05 1.36
N SER A 143 -11.94 -3.76 0.25
CA SER A 143 -13.23 -4.40 -0.04
C SER A 143 -13.41 -5.36 1.14
N GLY A 144 -14.37 -5.04 2.01
CA GLY A 144 -14.42 -5.50 3.39
C GLY A 144 -14.11 -6.99 3.55
N SER A 145 -13.35 -7.31 4.60
CA SER A 145 -13.13 -8.67 5.12
C SER A 145 -14.39 -9.56 5.06
N GLN A 146 -15.56 -8.96 5.14
CA GLN A 146 -16.87 -9.56 4.94
C GLN A 146 -17.04 -10.28 3.58
N ALA A 147 -16.64 -9.69 2.45
CA ALA A 147 -16.85 -10.32 1.14
C ALA A 147 -15.99 -11.58 0.94
N GLN A 148 -14.74 -11.55 1.41
CA GLN A 148 -13.82 -12.69 1.31
C GLN A 148 -14.18 -13.80 2.30
N ALA A 149 -14.60 -13.44 3.52
CA ALA A 149 -15.12 -14.39 4.50
C ALA A 149 -16.43 -15.05 4.04
N GLU A 150 -17.33 -14.29 3.38
CA GLU A 150 -18.57 -14.83 2.80
C GLU A 150 -18.26 -15.81 1.67
N VAL A 151 -17.30 -15.50 0.80
CA VAL A 151 -16.85 -16.40 -0.28
C VAL A 151 -16.27 -17.70 0.28
N LEU A 152 -15.47 -17.62 1.35
CA LEU A 152 -14.92 -18.81 2.01
C LEU A 152 -16.03 -19.65 2.65
N ARG A 153 -16.95 -19.01 3.36
CA ARG A 153 -18.13 -19.65 3.96
C ARG A 153 -19.00 -20.35 2.92
N LEU A 154 -19.24 -19.71 1.78
CA LEU A 154 -20.02 -20.28 0.67
C LEU A 154 -19.31 -21.48 0.03
N LYS A 155 -17.97 -21.44 -0.10
CA LYS A 155 -17.18 -22.58 -0.57
C LYS A 155 -17.30 -23.78 0.37
N ASP A 156 -17.21 -23.56 1.69
CA ASP A 156 -17.35 -24.63 2.68
C ASP A 156 -18.76 -25.24 2.66
N GLN A 157 -19.80 -24.41 2.52
CA GLN A 157 -21.18 -24.89 2.38
C GLN A 157 -21.39 -25.73 1.10
N MET A 158 -20.81 -25.31 -0.03
CA MET A 158 -20.85 -26.09 -1.26
C MET A 158 -20.16 -27.44 -1.10
N ALA A 159 -19.00 -27.48 -0.46
CA ALA A 159 -18.27 -28.72 -0.20
C ALA A 159 -19.08 -29.69 0.68
N GLN A 160 -19.75 -29.18 1.71
CA GLN A 160 -20.62 -29.99 2.58
C GLN A 160 -21.82 -30.57 1.84
N MET A 161 -22.51 -29.76 1.00
CA MET A 161 -23.63 -30.26 0.20
C MET A 161 -23.18 -31.32 -0.81
N GLN A 162 -22.01 -31.13 -1.43
CA GLN A 162 -21.44 -32.12 -2.35
C GLN A 162 -21.14 -33.44 -1.64
N ALA A 163 -20.51 -33.39 -0.46
CA ALA A 163 -20.23 -34.59 0.34
C ALA A 163 -21.52 -35.33 0.75
N SER A 164 -22.53 -34.59 1.21
CA SER A 164 -23.85 -35.13 1.55
C SER A 164 -24.54 -35.81 0.36
N THR A 165 -24.45 -35.21 -0.83
CA THR A 165 -25.05 -35.76 -2.06
C THR A 165 -24.34 -37.06 -2.47
N VAL A 166 -23.01 -37.09 -2.35
CA VAL A 166 -22.20 -38.28 -2.66
C VAL A 166 -22.51 -39.43 -1.69
N GLU A 167 -22.66 -39.15 -0.39
CA GLU A 167 -23.07 -40.17 0.58
C GLU A 167 -24.47 -40.73 0.30
N GLN A 168 -25.44 -39.88 -0.06
CA GLN A 168 -26.78 -40.32 -0.43
C GLN A 168 -26.76 -41.24 -1.66
N LEU A 169 -25.97 -40.91 -2.68
CA LEU A 169 -25.78 -41.75 -3.87
C LEU A 169 -25.13 -43.10 -3.54
N LEU A 170 -24.14 -43.12 -2.64
CA LEU A 170 -23.49 -44.36 -2.21
C LEU A 170 -24.43 -45.26 -1.42
N ASN A 171 -25.29 -44.69 -0.59
CA ASN A 171 -26.29 -45.45 0.18
C ASN A 171 -27.38 -46.05 -0.73
N LEU A 172 -27.80 -45.33 -1.77
CA LEU A 172 -28.74 -45.85 -2.79
C LEU A 172 -28.14 -47.00 -3.61
N LYS A 173 -26.83 -46.99 -3.84
CA LYS A 173 -26.13 -48.03 -4.62
C LYS A 173 -25.75 -49.26 -3.78
N ARG A 174 -25.93 -49.19 -2.46
CA ARG A 174 -25.74 -50.31 -1.50
C ARG A 174 -27.02 -51.09 -1.24
N MET A 175 -28.18 -50.58 -1.67
CA MET A 175 -29.43 -51.33 -1.77
C MET A 175 -29.46 -52.14 -3.07
#